data_AF-A0A1H0W8H9-F1
#
_entry.id   AF-A0A1H0W8H9-F1
#
_cell.length_a   1.000
_cell.length_b   1.000
_cell.length_c   1.000
_cell.angle_alpha   90.00
_cell.angle_beta   90.00
_cell.angle_gamma   90.00
#
_symmetry.space_group_name_H-M   'P 1'
#
loop_
_entity.id
_entity.type
_entity.pdbx_description
1 polymer ?
#
loop_
_entity_poly.entity_id
_entity_poly.type
_entity_poly.pdbx_seq_one_letter_code
_entity_poly.pdbx_strand_id
1 'polypeptide(L)'
;MARQEDRNSETGGVDELVTQLRRLRARSGLTLTALGERTNYSKSSWGRYLSGRTLPPYQAVLAFCRVVEADQERVLALWEAAHRERARRASHCSERSEEDADGDAVSESERVPVAGESSVGATGRDGRVRVPLGVVLGSALLGLGLGCLLGARVVRSHV
;
A
#
# COMPACT_ATOMS: atom_id res chain seq x y z
N MET A 1 11.85 1.16 -30.30
CA MET A 1 11.60 2.01 -29.12
C MET A 1 10.13 2.00 -28.63
N ALA A 2 9.23 1.20 -29.22
CA ALA A 2 7.78 1.25 -28.95
C ALA A 2 7.27 0.56 -27.66
N ARG A 3 8.13 0.09 -26.74
CA ARG A 3 7.70 -0.65 -25.52
C ARG A 3 7.68 0.20 -24.24
N GLN A 4 8.02 1.49 -24.33
CA GLN A 4 8.15 2.37 -23.16
C GLN A 4 6.85 3.15 -22.87
N GLU A 5 6.11 3.55 -23.91
CA GLU A 5 4.89 4.36 -23.80
C GLU A 5 3.73 3.57 -23.17
N ASP A 6 3.60 2.29 -23.49
CA ASP A 6 2.62 1.40 -22.86
C ASP A 6 2.89 1.28 -21.35
N ARG A 7 4.16 1.08 -20.96
CA ARG A 7 4.57 0.92 -19.55
C ARG A 7 4.43 2.22 -18.74
N ASN A 8 4.60 3.37 -19.38
CA ASN A 8 4.38 4.68 -18.77
C ASN A 8 2.87 4.94 -18.57
N SER A 9 2.02 4.47 -19.51
CA SER A 9 0.57 4.55 -19.40
C SER A 9 0.02 3.64 -18.28
N GLU A 10 0.66 2.49 -18.07
CA GLU A 10 0.35 1.50 -17.02
C GLU A 10 0.64 1.96 -15.58
N THR A 11 1.57 2.91 -15.42
CA THR A 11 1.98 3.42 -14.09
C THR A 11 1.35 4.78 -13.78
N GLY A 12 0.82 5.47 -14.79
CA GLY A 12 0.32 6.84 -14.72
C GLY A 12 -0.71 7.08 -13.61
N GLY A 13 -1.63 6.14 -13.38
CA GLY A 13 -2.66 6.30 -12.34
C GLY A 13 -2.09 6.34 -10.92
N VAL A 14 -1.11 5.50 -10.60
CA VAL A 14 -0.45 5.50 -9.28
C VAL A 14 0.41 6.75 -9.13
N ASP A 15 1.14 7.12 -10.18
CA ASP A 15 2.01 8.30 -10.18
C ASP A 15 1.23 9.61 -10.03
N GLU A 16 0.05 9.71 -10.66
CA GLU A 16 -0.83 10.86 -10.52
C GLU A 16 -1.37 10.99 -9.09
N LEU A 17 -1.86 9.89 -8.50
CA LEU A 17 -2.29 9.87 -7.11
C LEU A 17 -1.16 10.31 -6.17
N VAL A 18 0.02 9.71 -6.31
CA VAL A 18 1.19 10.01 -5.46
C VAL A 18 1.62 11.47 -5.63
N THR A 19 1.60 11.98 -6.85
CA THR A 19 1.89 13.38 -7.15
C THR A 19 0.90 14.31 -6.45
N GLN A 20 -0.41 13.99 -6.47
CA GLN A 20 -1.40 14.77 -5.74
C GLN A 20 -1.20 14.72 -4.23
N LEU A 21 -1.02 13.54 -3.66
CA LEU A 21 -0.79 13.40 -2.21
C LEU A 21 0.46 14.16 -1.76
N ARG A 22 1.54 14.14 -2.54
CA ARG A 22 2.76 14.92 -2.26
C ARG A 22 2.51 16.42 -2.34
N ARG A 23 1.79 16.90 -3.37
CA ARG A 23 1.43 18.31 -3.53
C ARG A 23 0.58 18.80 -2.35
N LEU A 24 -0.43 18.03 -1.96
CA LEU A 24 -1.28 18.32 -0.80
C LEU A 24 -0.47 18.37 0.50
N ARG A 25 0.41 17.37 0.74
CA ARG A 25 1.28 17.35 1.92
C ARG A 25 2.24 18.54 1.97
N ALA A 26 2.78 18.93 0.82
CA ALA A 26 3.70 20.06 0.73
C ALA A 26 2.99 21.37 1.10
N ARG A 27 1.75 21.58 0.62
CA ARG A 27 0.95 22.75 0.97
C ARG A 27 0.54 22.82 2.44
N SER A 28 0.34 21.66 3.07
CA SER A 28 0.00 21.61 4.51
C SER A 28 1.21 21.73 5.44
N GLY A 29 2.44 21.75 4.90
CA GLY A 29 3.67 21.84 5.71
C GLY A 29 3.94 20.62 6.60
N LEU A 30 3.19 19.52 6.44
CA LEU A 30 3.32 18.36 7.32
C LEU A 30 4.58 17.57 7.03
N THR A 31 5.36 17.27 8.06
CA THR A 31 6.44 16.27 7.97
C THR A 31 5.86 14.86 7.88
N LEU A 32 6.66 13.88 7.42
CA LEU A 32 6.21 12.47 7.40
C LEU A 32 5.95 11.93 8.81
N THR A 33 6.70 12.41 9.81
CA THR A 33 6.51 12.01 11.21
C THR A 33 5.16 12.53 11.73
N ALA A 34 4.89 13.84 11.56
CA ALA A 34 3.62 14.45 11.98
C ALA A 34 2.41 13.85 11.25
N LEU A 35 2.58 13.51 9.96
CA LEU A 35 1.53 12.82 9.21
C LEU A 35 1.24 11.44 9.82
N GLY A 36 2.27 10.70 10.22
CA GLY A 36 2.10 9.39 10.82
C GLY A 36 1.36 9.44 12.16
N GLU A 37 1.77 10.36 13.04
CA GLU A 37 1.13 10.61 14.33
C GLU A 37 -0.37 10.95 14.19
N ARG A 38 -0.73 11.74 13.17
CA ARG A 38 -2.12 12.19 12.95
C ARG A 38 -3.03 11.18 12.25
N THR A 39 -2.47 10.16 11.60
CA THR A 39 -3.24 9.20 10.76
C THR A 39 -3.21 7.76 11.25
N ASN A 40 -2.56 7.49 12.39
CA ASN A 40 -2.37 6.14 12.93
C ASN A 40 -1.59 5.18 12.01
N TYR A 41 -0.72 5.73 11.15
CA TYR A 41 0.19 4.96 10.29
C TYR A 41 1.63 5.37 10.57
N SER A 42 2.58 4.44 10.47
CA SER A 42 3.98 4.77 10.71
C SER A 42 4.57 5.67 9.61
N LYS A 43 5.65 6.40 9.95
CA LYS A 43 6.49 7.14 8.98
C LYS A 43 6.94 6.26 7.83
N SER A 44 7.30 5.00 8.09
CA SER A 44 7.74 4.05 7.06
C SER A 44 6.60 3.69 6.10
N SER A 45 5.39 3.47 6.60
CA SER A 45 4.19 3.23 5.77
C SER A 45 3.93 4.40 4.84
N TRP A 46 3.91 5.63 5.37
CA TRP A 46 3.76 6.84 4.57
C TRP A 46 4.90 7.04 3.56
N GLY A 47 6.13 6.72 3.95
CA GLY A 47 7.29 6.77 3.05
C GLY A 47 7.14 5.82 1.86
N ARG A 48 6.56 4.63 2.03
CA ARG A 48 6.26 3.74 0.90
C ARG A 48 5.12 4.27 0.05
N TYR A 49 4.02 4.69 0.66
CA TYR A 49 2.84 5.18 -0.06
C TYR A 49 3.17 6.40 -0.90
N LEU A 50 3.79 7.39 -0.28
CA LEU A 50 4.20 8.61 -0.97
C LEU A 50 5.39 8.39 -1.90
N SER A 51 6.06 7.23 -1.89
CA SER A 51 7.06 6.86 -2.91
C SER A 51 6.46 6.19 -4.15
N GLY A 52 5.17 5.82 -4.13
CA GLY A 52 4.53 5.03 -5.19
C GLY A 52 4.87 3.54 -5.18
N ARG A 53 5.80 3.09 -4.33
CA ARG A 53 6.15 1.66 -4.16
C ARG A 53 4.98 0.78 -3.73
N THR A 54 4.00 1.36 -3.04
CA THR A 54 2.81 0.65 -2.59
C THR A 54 1.63 1.61 -2.69
N LEU A 55 0.52 1.17 -3.29
CA LEU A 55 -0.71 1.95 -3.29
C LEU A 55 -1.19 2.10 -1.83
N PRO A 56 -1.46 3.32 -1.34
CA PRO A 56 -2.03 3.49 0.00
C PRO A 56 -3.38 2.77 0.11
N PRO A 57 -3.71 2.16 1.26
CA PRO A 57 -5.06 1.64 1.48
C PRO A 57 -6.07 2.79 1.50
N TYR A 58 -7.32 2.51 1.13
CA TYR A 58 -8.39 3.51 1.08
C TYR A 58 -8.52 4.32 2.39
N GLN A 59 -8.46 3.63 3.53
CA GLN A 59 -8.54 4.26 4.86
C GLN A 59 -7.37 5.23 5.14
N ALA A 60 -6.18 4.96 4.62
CA ALA A 60 -5.06 5.89 4.74
C ALA A 60 -5.29 7.16 3.92
N VAL A 61 -5.86 7.03 2.73
CA VAL A 61 -6.19 8.20 1.89
C VAL A 61 -7.26 9.05 2.55
N LEU A 62 -8.32 8.44 3.10
CA LEU A 62 -9.33 9.15 3.88
C LEU A 62 -8.73 9.89 5.08
N ALA A 63 -7.93 9.19 5.88
CA ALA A 63 -7.27 9.78 7.05
C ALA A 63 -6.36 10.95 6.65
N PHE A 64 -5.61 10.82 5.54
CA PHE A 64 -4.79 11.89 4.99
C PHE A 64 -5.63 13.10 4.61
N CYS A 65 -6.68 12.93 3.81
CA CYS A 65 -7.52 14.05 3.36
C CYS A 65 -8.17 14.79 4.53
N ARG A 66 -8.58 14.07 5.59
CA ARG A 66 -9.06 14.71 6.83
C ARG A 66 -7.97 15.52 7.53
N VAL A 67 -6.74 15.02 7.57
CA VAL A 67 -5.60 15.68 8.22
C VAL A 67 -5.14 16.94 7.49
N VAL A 68 -5.22 16.95 6.16
CA VAL A 68 -4.82 18.10 5.33
C VAL A 68 -6.00 18.98 4.88
N GLU A 69 -7.21 18.70 5.36
CA GLU A 69 -8.45 19.41 5.02
C GLU A 69 -8.65 19.54 3.49
N ALA A 70 -8.38 18.46 2.78
CA ALA A 70 -8.50 18.40 1.33
C ALA A 70 -9.85 17.84 0.88
N ASP A 71 -10.21 18.17 -0.36
CA ASP A 71 -11.34 17.56 -1.06
C ASP A 71 -11.13 16.04 -1.18
N GLN A 72 -11.94 15.29 -0.40
CA GLN A 72 -11.89 13.85 -0.35
C GLN A 72 -12.34 13.22 -1.66
N GLU A 73 -13.42 13.71 -2.27
CA GLU A 73 -14.00 13.11 -3.47
C GLU A 73 -13.01 13.09 -4.62
N ARG A 74 -12.32 14.23 -4.84
CA ARG A 74 -11.32 14.34 -5.90
C ARG A 74 -10.14 13.39 -5.72
N VAL A 75 -9.62 13.27 -4.49
CA VAL A 75 -8.46 12.41 -4.21
C VAL A 75 -8.84 10.94 -4.26
N LEU A 76 -10.05 10.59 -3.84
CA LEU A 76 -10.55 9.21 -3.89
C LEU A 76 -10.85 8.76 -5.32
N ALA A 77 -11.35 9.64 -6.19
CA ALA A 77 -11.52 9.33 -7.61
C ALA A 77 -10.17 8.95 -8.27
N LEU A 78 -9.09 9.66 -7.94
CA LEU A 78 -7.74 9.30 -8.37
C LEU A 78 -7.30 7.96 -7.78
N TRP A 79 -7.61 7.71 -6.51
CA TRP A 79 -7.28 6.44 -5.86
C TRP A 79 -7.99 5.26 -6.53
N GLU A 80 -9.26 5.40 -6.88
CA GLU A 80 -10.02 4.35 -7.56
C GLU A 80 -9.47 4.06 -8.96
N ALA A 81 -9.10 5.10 -9.72
CA ALA A 81 -8.46 4.93 -11.01
C ALA A 81 -7.14 4.16 -10.87
N ALA A 82 -6.29 4.54 -9.91
CA ALA A 82 -5.05 3.85 -9.61
C ALA A 82 -5.26 2.40 -9.15
N HIS A 83 -6.32 2.15 -8.36
CA HIS A 83 -6.67 0.83 -7.87
C HIS A 83 -7.13 -0.09 -9.00
N ARG A 84 -8.03 0.39 -9.88
CA ARG A 84 -8.50 -0.35 -11.06
C ARG A 84 -7.36 -0.71 -12.00
N GLU A 85 -6.46 0.23 -12.27
CA GLU A 85 -5.30 -0.03 -13.13
C GLU A 85 -4.37 -1.07 -12.51
N ARG A 86 -4.11 -0.98 -11.20
CA ARG A 86 -3.30 -2.00 -10.51
C ARG A 86 -3.97 -3.38 -10.50
N ALA A 87 -5.29 -3.44 -10.38
CA ALA A 87 -6.06 -4.69 -10.45
C ALA A 87 -6.00 -5.30 -11.86
N ARG A 88 -6.18 -4.48 -12.91
CA ARG A 88 -6.03 -4.89 -14.32
C ARG A 88 -4.65 -5.49 -14.58
N ARG A 89 -3.57 -4.86 -14.09
CA ARG A 89 -2.22 -5.40 -14.25
C ARG A 89 -2.00 -6.72 -13.53
N ALA A 90 -2.64 -6.92 -12.38
CA ALA A 90 -2.55 -8.18 -11.65
C ALA A 90 -3.24 -9.33 -12.41
N SER A 91 -4.40 -9.08 -13.06
CA SER A 91 -5.09 -10.10 -13.86
C SER A 91 -4.29 -10.51 -15.10
N HIS A 92 -3.71 -9.55 -15.83
CA HIS A 92 -2.89 -9.82 -17.02
C HIS A 92 -1.62 -10.63 -16.70
N CYS A 93 -1.11 -10.53 -15.46
CA CYS A 93 0.03 -11.34 -15.02
C CYS A 93 -0.39 -12.80 -14.73
N SER A 94 -1.65 -13.05 -14.39
CA SER A 94 -2.18 -14.39 -14.12
C SER A 94 -2.39 -15.17 -15.42
N GLU A 95 -2.98 -14.54 -16.43
CA GLU A 95 -3.34 -15.17 -17.70
C GLU A 95 -2.11 -15.60 -18.52
N ARG A 96 -0.99 -14.87 -18.40
CA ARG A 96 0.26 -15.20 -19.11
C ARG A 96 0.95 -16.47 -18.61
N SER A 97 0.64 -16.94 -17.39
CA SER A 97 1.24 -18.15 -16.84
C SER A 97 0.54 -19.44 -17.25
N GLU A 98 -0.65 -19.37 -17.88
CA GLU A 98 -1.44 -20.55 -18.26
C GLU A 98 -1.18 -21.01 -19.70
N GLU A 99 -0.65 -20.14 -20.57
CA GLU A 99 -0.39 -20.45 -21.99
C GLU A 99 0.99 -21.12 -22.22
N ASP A 100 1.92 -21.04 -21.26
CA ASP A 100 3.23 -21.71 -21.30
C ASP A 100 3.21 -23.12 -20.65
N ALA A 101 2.04 -23.64 -20.25
CA ALA A 101 1.88 -24.93 -19.57
C ALA A 101 1.32 -26.07 -20.45
N ASP A 102 1.13 -25.85 -21.75
CA ASP A 102 0.86 -26.92 -22.74
C ASP A 102 2.19 -27.36 -23.39
N GLY A 103 2.98 -28.12 -22.62
CA GLY A 103 4.30 -28.56 -23.04
C GLY A 103 4.87 -29.56 -22.05
N ASP A 104 4.45 -30.82 -22.21
CA ASP A 104 5.13 -32.04 -21.75
C ASP A 104 5.29 -32.22 -20.22
N ALA A 105 4.39 -32.99 -19.62
CA ALA A 105 4.71 -33.83 -18.46
C ALA A 105 3.64 -34.91 -18.26
N VAL A 106 3.79 -36.03 -18.98
CA VAL A 106 3.46 -37.33 -18.41
C VAL A 106 4.43 -37.57 -17.25
N SER A 107 3.95 -37.53 -16.00
CA SER A 107 4.73 -38.05 -14.88
C SER A 107 3.82 -38.84 -13.95
N GLU A 108 4.00 -40.15 -14.11
CA GLU A 108 3.43 -41.26 -13.36
C GLU A 108 3.50 -41.02 -11.85
N SER A 109 2.35 -41.27 -11.20
CA SER A 109 2.19 -41.27 -9.76
C SER A 109 2.71 -42.58 -9.19
N GLU A 110 3.96 -42.59 -8.73
CA GLU A 110 4.49 -43.68 -7.91
C GLU A 110 4.70 -43.19 -6.46
N ARG A 111 3.90 -43.76 -5.55
CA ARG A 111 4.03 -43.63 -4.09
C ARG A 111 5.37 -44.27 -3.66
N VAL A 112 6.05 -43.86 -2.59
CA VAL A 112 5.81 -44.17 -1.16
C VAL A 112 6.96 -43.51 -0.34
N PRO A 113 6.73 -43.10 0.93
CA PRO A 113 7.72 -42.38 1.77
C PRO A 113 8.77 -43.28 2.43
N VAL A 114 9.97 -42.73 2.66
CA VAL A 114 10.96 -43.29 3.61
C VAL A 114 11.66 -42.17 4.39
N ALA A 115 11.71 -42.37 5.71
CA ALA A 115 12.38 -41.51 6.69
C ALA A 115 13.91 -41.60 6.56
N GLY A 116 14.61 -40.53 6.98
CA GLY A 116 16.07 -40.51 7.06
C GLY A 116 16.57 -39.22 7.70
N GLU A 117 17.36 -39.36 8.76
CA GLU A 117 17.67 -38.37 9.78
C GLU A 117 18.75 -37.34 9.41
N SER A 118 18.74 -36.24 10.17
CA SER A 118 19.86 -35.40 10.63
C SER A 118 21.23 -35.51 9.92
N SER A 119 21.79 -34.37 9.50
CA SER A 119 22.80 -33.63 10.30
C SER A 119 23.50 -32.49 9.53
N VAL A 120 23.47 -31.32 10.19
CA VAL A 120 24.46 -30.23 10.31
C VAL A 120 25.54 -30.03 9.23
N GLY A 121 25.59 -28.80 8.68
CA GLY A 121 26.72 -28.26 7.92
C GLY A 121 26.77 -26.73 7.90
N ALA A 122 27.28 -26.13 8.98
CA ALA A 122 28.11 -24.92 9.08
C ALA A 122 27.97 -23.69 8.12
N THR A 123 27.64 -22.56 8.77
CA THR A 123 28.25 -21.20 8.68
C THR A 123 27.98 -20.27 7.49
N GLY A 124 27.49 -19.06 7.83
CA GLY A 124 27.49 -17.88 6.96
C GLY A 124 26.67 -16.74 7.57
N ARG A 125 27.35 -15.85 8.31
CA ARG A 125 26.80 -14.62 8.89
C ARG A 125 26.24 -13.71 7.78
N ASP A 126 25.03 -13.18 7.93
CA ASP A 126 24.76 -11.76 7.70
C ASP A 126 23.45 -11.32 8.37
N GLY A 127 23.54 -10.25 9.15
CA GLY A 127 22.47 -9.75 10.00
C GLY A 127 21.42 -8.98 9.20
N ARG A 128 20.27 -9.60 8.97
CA ARG A 128 19.01 -8.86 8.79
C ARG A 128 18.02 -9.33 9.83
N VAL A 129 17.75 -8.44 10.80
CA VAL A 129 16.66 -8.58 11.74
C VAL A 129 15.36 -8.68 10.94
N ARG A 130 14.93 -9.92 10.68
CA ARG A 130 13.57 -10.27 10.30
C ARG A 130 12.77 -10.14 11.59
N VAL A 131 12.06 -9.03 11.77
CA VAL A 131 11.02 -8.96 12.81
C VAL A 131 9.83 -9.78 12.31
N PRO A 132 9.49 -10.91 12.96
CA PRO A 132 8.35 -11.72 12.57
C PRO A 132 7.04 -11.00 12.90
N LEU A 133 6.09 -11.14 11.98
CA LEU A 133 4.68 -10.81 12.11
C LEU A 133 4.08 -11.64 13.26
N GLY A 134 4.18 -11.12 14.49
CA GLY A 134 3.53 -11.64 15.67
C GLY A 134 2.34 -10.76 16.03
N VAL A 135 1.14 -11.28 15.75
CA VAL A 135 -0.13 -10.77 16.27
C VAL A 135 -0.04 -10.77 17.80
N VAL A 136 -0.11 -9.60 18.43
CA VAL A 136 -0.45 -9.47 19.86
C VAL A 136 -1.72 -8.66 19.96
N LEU A 137 -2.81 -9.40 20.14
CA LEU A 137 -4.08 -8.89 20.62
C LEU A 137 -3.88 -8.49 22.09
N GLY A 138 -3.92 -7.20 22.38
CA GLY A 138 -3.72 -6.66 23.73
C GLY A 138 -4.58 -5.42 23.94
N SER A 139 -5.76 -5.66 24.50
CA SER A 139 -6.71 -4.64 24.96
C SER A 139 -6.09 -3.72 26.01
N ALA A 140 -6.33 -2.41 25.89
CA ALA A 140 -6.33 -1.51 27.05
C ALA A 140 -7.23 -0.30 26.77
N LEU A 141 -8.41 -0.32 27.37
CA LEU A 141 -9.30 0.81 27.53
C LEU A 141 -8.60 1.87 28.40
N LEU A 142 -8.60 3.12 27.94
CA LEU A 142 -8.73 4.28 28.82
C LEU A 142 -9.69 5.27 28.19
N GLY A 143 -10.82 5.45 28.88
CA GLY A 143 -11.74 6.54 28.63
C GLY A 143 -11.30 7.83 29.32
N LEU A 144 -12.17 8.83 29.14
CA LEU A 144 -12.14 10.21 29.65
C LEU A 144 -11.22 11.15 28.87
N GLY A 145 -11.67 12.28 28.35
CA GLY A 145 -12.98 12.90 28.41
C GLY A 145 -12.91 14.31 27.83
N LEU A 146 -14.05 14.72 27.25
CA LEU A 146 -14.65 16.06 27.34
C LEU A 146 -13.86 17.30 26.83
N GLY A 147 -14.30 17.78 25.67
CA GLY A 147 -14.96 19.09 25.60
C GLY A 147 -14.10 20.34 25.34
N CYS A 148 -14.27 20.92 24.14
CA CYS A 148 -14.62 22.34 23.89
C CYS A 148 -14.46 22.60 22.38
N LEU A 149 -15.55 22.62 21.61
CA LEU A 149 -16.43 23.76 21.34
C LEU A 149 -16.03 24.53 20.07
N LEU A 150 -16.95 24.42 19.10
CA LEU A 150 -17.40 25.44 18.15
C LEU A 150 -16.36 26.22 17.34
N GLY A 151 -16.37 25.93 16.04
CA GLY A 151 -15.89 26.82 15.00
C GLY A 151 -16.58 26.52 13.69
N ALA A 152 -17.90 26.70 13.64
CA ALA A 152 -18.64 26.73 12.39
C ALA A 152 -17.99 27.76 11.44
N ARG A 153 -17.57 27.33 10.26
CA ARG A 153 -17.46 28.23 9.11
C ARG A 153 -18.12 27.61 7.89
N VAL A 154 -19.45 27.67 7.93
CA VAL A 154 -20.28 27.91 6.75
C VAL A 154 -19.69 29.04 5.90
N VAL A 155 -19.78 28.88 4.58
CA VAL A 155 -19.66 29.83 3.44
C VAL A 155 -18.71 29.19 2.41
N ARG A 156 -19.17 28.51 1.35
CA ARG A 156 -20.04 28.91 0.21
C ARG A 156 -19.40 29.98 -0.69
N SER A 157 -19.55 29.77 -2.01
CA SER A 157 -19.32 30.70 -3.15
C SER A 157 -17.90 30.66 -3.73
N HIS A 158 -17.64 30.66 -5.05
CA HIS A 158 -18.37 30.86 -6.32
C HIS A 158 -17.57 30.07 -7.38
N VAL A 159 -18.13 29.41 -8.41
CA VAL A 159 -18.84 29.89 -9.60
C VAL A 159 -19.61 28.72 -10.21
#